data_AF-A0A4P7SJF4-F1
#
_entry.id   AF-A0A4P7SJF4-F1
#
_cell.length_a   1.000
_cell.length_b   1.000
_cell.length_c   1.000
_cell.angle_alpha   90.00
_cell.angle_beta   90.00
_cell.angle_gamma   90.00
#
_symmetry.space_group_name_H-M   'P 1'
#
loop_
_entity.id
_entity.type
_entity.pdbx_description
1 polymer ?
#
loop_
_entity_poly.entity_id
_entity_poly.type
_entity_poly.pdbx_seq_one_letter_code
_entity_poly.pdbx_strand_id
1 'polypeptide(L)'
;MATYRIDPDSLREVPRDVTAGWAHVEALEERGSDGDGERVAWLRILGALTSAELLAWADVARHGGPATLDALPTAAAALPRTAYRPLLRLAHVLHWQRRYGDADAVVDAVRCSARAAAEQATAAGDEPVRRDCAAVLGFADQQQGRVRYDEGRYPEAAALFAAALERRECEGAPADQVASSRQALAAARRRHAGVAPSRV
;
A
#
# COMPACT_ATOMS: atom_id res chain seq x y z
N MET A 1 23.03 -5.25 3.68
CA MET A 1 21.92 -4.72 2.86
C MET A 1 20.64 -4.82 3.67
N ALA A 2 19.89 -3.71 3.82
CA ALA A 2 18.63 -3.73 4.55
C ALA A 2 17.62 -4.65 3.85
N THR A 3 17.07 -5.60 4.59
CA THR A 3 16.04 -6.52 4.08
C THR A 3 15.02 -6.81 5.18
N TYR A 4 13.80 -7.15 4.78
CA TYR A 4 12.73 -7.58 5.68
C TYR A 4 12.13 -8.89 5.19
N ARG A 5 11.38 -9.56 6.05
CA ARG A 5 10.50 -10.68 5.69
C ARG A 5 9.06 -10.28 5.94
N ILE A 6 8.12 -10.86 5.20
CA ILE A 6 6.70 -10.76 5.55
C ILE A 6 6.41 -11.88 6.54
N ASP A 7 5.94 -11.52 7.72
CA ASP A 7 5.48 -12.46 8.71
C ASP A 7 4.22 -13.19 8.20
N PRO A 8 4.19 -14.53 8.16
CA PRO A 8 3.12 -15.27 7.50
C PRO A 8 1.78 -15.20 8.23
N ASP A 9 1.78 -14.80 9.51
CA ASP A 9 0.59 -14.80 10.37
C ASP A 9 0.02 -13.41 10.59
N SER A 10 0.85 -12.38 10.65
CA SER A 10 0.41 -10.98 10.74
C SER A 10 0.39 -10.29 9.37
N LEU A 11 1.02 -10.89 8.36
CA LEU A 11 1.26 -10.29 7.04
C LEU A 11 2.05 -8.97 7.10
N ARG A 12 2.67 -8.65 8.23
CA ARG A 12 3.47 -7.44 8.42
C ARG A 12 4.93 -7.70 8.04
N GLU A 13 5.55 -6.66 7.51
CA GLU A 13 6.99 -6.63 7.30
C GLU A 13 7.73 -6.61 8.64
N VAL A 14 8.72 -7.50 8.78
CA VAL A 14 9.60 -7.59 9.95
C VAL A 14 11.04 -7.43 9.46
N PRO A 15 11.78 -6.40 9.91
CA PRO A 15 13.17 -6.20 9.50
C PRO A 15 14.02 -7.39 9.93
N ARG A 16 14.91 -7.85 9.05
CA ARG A 16 15.86 -8.94 9.39
C ARG A 16 17.02 -8.43 10.25
N ASP A 17 17.37 -7.16 10.07
CA ASP A 17 18.41 -6.45 10.80
C ASP A 17 17.96 -5.00 10.95
N VAL A 18 17.71 -4.60 12.20
CA VAL A 18 17.22 -3.26 12.55
C VAL A 18 18.31 -2.21 12.32
N THR A 19 19.57 -2.53 12.63
CA THR A 19 20.71 -1.61 12.45
C THR A 19 20.95 -1.35 10.97
N ALA A 20 20.95 -2.40 10.14
CA ALA A 20 21.05 -2.24 8.70
C ALA A 20 19.86 -1.46 8.11
N GLY A 21 18.66 -1.63 8.68
CA GLY A 21 17.48 -0.86 8.31
C GLY A 21 17.64 0.63 8.55
N TRP A 22 18.17 1.04 9.71
CA TRP A 22 18.43 2.45 10.02
C TRP A 22 19.53 3.05 9.14
N ALA A 23 20.64 2.34 8.91
CA ALA A 23 21.68 2.78 7.98
C ALA A 23 21.14 2.99 6.55
N HIS A 24 20.15 2.20 6.14
CA HIS A 24 19.48 2.37 4.85
C HIS A 24 18.55 3.58 4.82
N VAL A 25 17.87 3.90 5.93
CA VAL A 25 17.09 5.15 6.07
C VAL A 25 17.99 6.38 5.91
N GLU A 26 19.18 6.36 6.52
CA GLU A 26 20.17 7.45 6.40
C GLU A 26 20.65 7.60 4.94
N ALA A 27 21.00 6.50 4.28
CA ALA A 27 21.40 6.53 2.86
C ALA A 27 20.27 7.02 1.94
N LEU A 28 19.00 6.73 2.26
CA LEU A 28 17.86 7.25 1.52
C LEU A 28 17.64 8.75 1.76
N GLU A 29 17.92 9.24 2.97
CA GLU A 29 17.87 10.66 3.29
C GLU A 29 18.91 11.47 2.53
N GLU A 30 20.13 10.95 2.36
CA GLU A 30 21.17 11.58 1.54
C GLU A 30 20.77 11.74 0.07
N ARG A 31 19.85 10.90 -0.42
CA ARG A 31 19.30 10.99 -1.79
C ARG A 31 18.18 12.03 -1.92
N GLY A 32 17.76 12.66 -0.83
CA GLY A 32 16.69 13.67 -0.82
C GLY A 32 15.35 13.11 -1.32
N SER A 33 14.61 13.91 -2.09
CA SER A 33 13.25 13.58 -2.54
C SER A 33 13.15 12.28 -3.34
N ASP A 34 14.22 11.87 -4.01
CA ASP A 34 14.25 10.63 -4.79
C ASP A 34 14.24 9.38 -3.90
N GLY A 35 14.66 9.51 -2.63
CA GLY A 35 14.66 8.46 -1.62
C GLY A 35 13.39 8.40 -0.77
N ASP A 36 12.60 9.49 -0.72
CA ASP A 36 11.51 9.66 0.25
C ASP A 36 10.48 8.54 0.20
N GLY A 37 10.05 8.11 -1.00
CA GLY A 37 9.04 7.06 -1.13
C GLY A 37 9.47 5.72 -0.51
N GLU A 38 10.75 5.37 -0.61
CA GLU A 38 11.28 4.17 0.03
C GLU A 38 11.55 4.42 1.52
N ARG A 39 12.00 5.63 1.87
CA ARG A 39 12.29 6.03 3.26
C ARG A 39 11.05 5.98 4.13
N VAL A 40 9.91 6.44 3.62
CA VAL A 40 8.60 6.30 4.28
C VAL A 40 8.30 4.83 4.61
N ALA A 41 8.57 3.91 3.67
CA ALA A 41 8.32 2.50 3.88
C ALA A 41 9.24 1.93 4.97
N TRP A 42 10.52 2.26 4.98
CA TRP A 42 11.46 1.78 6.00
C TRP A 42 11.18 2.39 7.38
N LEU A 43 10.89 3.68 7.48
CA LEU A 43 10.48 4.31 8.73
C LEU A 43 9.24 3.62 9.32
N ARG A 44 8.26 3.25 8.48
CA ARG A 44 7.10 2.45 8.89
C ARG A 44 7.51 1.08 9.44
N ILE A 45 8.33 0.34 8.69
CA ILE A 45 8.78 -1.02 9.04
C ILE A 45 9.56 -1.02 10.36
N LEU A 46 10.36 0.03 10.61
CA LEU A 46 11.16 0.21 11.82
C LEU A 46 10.33 0.77 13.00
N GLY A 47 9.06 1.08 12.80
CA GLY A 47 8.15 1.59 13.84
C GLY A 47 8.28 3.08 14.13
N ALA A 48 9.04 3.84 13.34
CA ALA A 48 9.16 5.30 13.44
C ALA A 48 7.95 6.00 12.79
N LEU A 49 6.75 5.67 13.27
CA LEU A 49 5.49 5.96 12.59
C LEU A 49 5.19 7.47 12.46
N THR A 50 5.57 8.27 13.45
CA THR A 50 5.41 9.74 13.39
C THR A 50 6.28 10.34 12.29
N SER A 51 7.56 9.96 12.23
CA SER A 51 8.49 10.41 11.18
C SER A 51 8.05 9.92 9.80
N ALA A 52 7.55 8.68 9.72
CA ALA A 52 7.01 8.11 8.48
C ALA A 52 5.81 8.93 7.97
N GLU A 53 4.89 9.31 8.86
CA GLU A 53 3.70 10.09 8.49
C GLU A 53 4.05 11.50 8.04
N LEU A 54 4.91 12.20 8.80
CA LEU A 54 5.37 13.55 8.43
C LEU A 54 6.03 13.55 7.03
N LEU A 55 6.92 12.59 6.78
CA LEU A 55 7.57 12.45 5.48
C LEU A 55 6.58 12.06 4.38
N ALA A 56 5.63 11.18 4.67
CA ALA A 56 4.62 10.75 3.70
C ALA A 56 3.73 11.92 3.26
N TRP A 57 3.30 12.80 4.19
CA TRP A 57 2.55 14.01 3.82
C TRP A 57 3.37 14.98 2.97
N ALA A 58 4.65 15.18 3.32
CA ALA A 58 5.54 16.01 2.50
C ALA A 58 5.72 15.43 1.09
N ASP A 59 5.86 14.11 0.95
CA ASP A 59 5.95 13.43 -0.33
C ASP A 59 4.65 13.56 -1.15
N VAL A 60 3.49 13.40 -0.52
CA VAL A 60 2.17 13.60 -1.16
C VAL A 60 2.04 15.02 -1.70
N ALA A 61 2.35 16.04 -0.89
CA ALA A 61 2.26 17.44 -1.29
C ALA A 61 3.19 17.76 -2.47
N ARG A 62 4.42 17.22 -2.46
CA ARG A 62 5.38 17.37 -3.56
C ARG A 62 4.86 16.79 -4.88
N HIS A 63 4.03 15.76 -4.82
CA HIS A 63 3.40 15.13 -5.97
C HIS A 63 2.03 15.73 -6.33
N GLY A 64 1.69 16.90 -5.78
CA GLY A 64 0.46 17.64 -6.05
C GLY A 64 -0.78 17.11 -5.32
N GLY A 65 -0.60 16.18 -4.39
CA GLY A 65 -1.68 15.66 -3.56
C GLY A 65 -2.06 16.60 -2.40
N PRO A 66 -3.09 16.24 -1.63
CA PRO A 66 -3.52 17.02 -0.47
C PRO A 66 -2.45 17.02 0.63
N ALA A 67 -2.37 18.11 1.39
CA ALA A 67 -1.40 18.25 2.48
C ALA A 67 -1.85 17.59 3.80
N THR A 68 -3.14 17.28 3.94
CA THR A 68 -3.75 16.70 5.15
C THR A 68 -4.93 15.79 4.80
N LEU A 69 -5.43 15.02 5.78
CA LEU A 69 -6.64 14.20 5.62
C LEU A 69 -7.88 15.03 5.29
N ASP A 70 -8.07 16.16 5.97
CA ASP A 70 -9.24 17.02 5.76
C ASP A 70 -9.28 17.64 4.35
N ALA A 71 -8.14 17.69 3.67
CA ALA A 71 -8.01 18.16 2.30
C ALA A 71 -8.20 17.03 1.26
N LEU A 72 -8.46 15.79 1.68
CA LEU A 72 -8.79 14.72 0.74
C LEU A 72 -10.05 15.11 -0.05
N PRO A 73 -10.02 15.01 -1.38
CA PRO A 73 -11.16 15.40 -2.19
C PRO A 73 -12.34 14.49 -1.91
N THR A 74 -13.53 15.08 -1.91
CA THR A 74 -14.77 14.31 -2.09
C THR A 74 -14.81 13.74 -3.50
N ALA A 75 -15.70 12.77 -3.74
CA ALA A 75 -15.79 12.02 -5.00
C ALA A 75 -15.86 12.86 -6.30
N ALA A 76 -16.12 14.16 -6.23
CA ALA A 76 -16.20 15.06 -7.38
C ALA A 76 -14.83 15.58 -7.89
N ALA A 77 -13.78 15.61 -7.05
CA ALA A 77 -12.48 16.13 -7.45
C ALA A 77 -11.45 15.00 -7.58
N ALA A 78 -10.87 14.84 -8.76
CA ALA A 78 -9.89 13.79 -9.03
C ALA A 78 -8.52 14.14 -8.43
N LEU A 79 -7.89 13.16 -7.77
CA LEU A 79 -6.49 13.27 -7.34
C LEU A 79 -5.55 13.22 -8.56
N PRO A 80 -4.42 13.96 -8.55
CA PRO A 80 -3.42 13.81 -9.59
C PRO A 80 -2.77 12.42 -9.53
N ARG A 81 -2.55 11.79 -10.69
CA ARG A 81 -1.98 10.43 -10.77
C ARG A 81 -0.61 10.30 -10.09
N THR A 82 0.18 11.36 -10.11
CA THR A 82 1.48 11.45 -9.43
C THR A 82 1.36 11.24 -7.92
N ALA A 83 0.23 11.59 -7.30
CA ALA A 83 0.00 11.45 -5.86
C ALA A 83 -0.50 10.05 -5.44
N TYR A 84 -0.91 9.18 -6.38
CA TYR A 84 -1.49 7.88 -6.03
C TYR A 84 -0.56 7.01 -5.19
N ARG A 85 0.70 6.84 -5.61
CA ARG A 85 1.68 6.01 -4.88
C ARG A 85 2.10 6.63 -3.54
N PRO A 86 2.42 7.94 -3.44
CA PRO A 86 2.62 8.61 -2.15
C PRO A 86 1.45 8.42 -1.18
N LEU A 87 0.20 8.61 -1.63
CA LEU A 87 -0.99 8.43 -0.81
C LEU A 87 -1.16 6.97 -0.34
N LEU A 88 -0.89 6.00 -1.20
CA LEU A 88 -0.94 4.59 -0.80
C LEU A 88 0.15 4.21 0.22
N ARG A 89 1.32 4.86 0.19
CA ARG A 89 2.35 4.70 1.22
C ARG A 89 1.90 5.32 2.54
N LEU A 90 1.35 6.53 2.50
CA LEU A 90 0.75 7.21 3.65
C LEU A 90 -0.35 6.33 4.28
N ALA A 91 -1.28 5.80 3.49
CA ALA A 91 -2.33 4.92 3.98
C ALA A 91 -1.76 3.70 4.72
N HIS A 92 -0.64 3.15 4.24
CA HIS A 92 0.04 2.06 4.93
C HIS A 92 0.67 2.50 6.26
N VAL A 93 1.18 3.74 6.37
CA VAL A 93 1.62 4.31 7.64
C VAL A 93 0.44 4.45 8.62
N LEU A 94 -0.69 5.02 8.17
CA LEU A 94 -1.91 5.18 8.97
C LEU A 94 -2.45 3.82 9.45
N HIS A 95 -2.41 2.81 8.59
CA HIS A 95 -2.73 1.43 8.95
C HIS A 95 -1.85 0.91 10.11
N TRP A 96 -0.54 1.12 10.04
CA TRP A 96 0.39 0.71 11.12
C TRP A 96 0.16 1.47 12.43
N GLN A 97 -0.29 2.72 12.35
CA GLN A 97 -0.75 3.51 13.49
C GLN A 97 -2.13 3.10 14.01
N ARG A 98 -2.77 2.07 13.43
CA ARG A 98 -4.12 1.59 13.77
C ARG A 98 -5.24 2.60 13.47
N ARG A 99 -4.97 3.60 12.63
CA ARG A 99 -5.94 4.59 12.15
C ARG A 99 -6.63 4.07 10.89
N TYR A 100 -7.41 2.99 11.06
CA TYR A 100 -7.96 2.23 9.94
C TYR A 100 -8.96 3.02 9.10
N GLY A 101 -9.82 3.82 9.73
CA GLY A 101 -10.75 4.69 9.01
C GLY A 101 -10.03 5.71 8.12
N ASP A 102 -8.97 6.33 8.63
CA ASP A 102 -8.16 7.29 7.87
C ASP A 102 -7.41 6.59 6.72
N ALA A 103 -6.84 5.41 6.98
CA ALA A 103 -6.18 4.62 5.95
C ALA A 103 -7.16 4.25 4.82
N ASP A 104 -8.38 3.83 5.17
CA ASP A 104 -9.43 3.52 4.20
C ASP A 104 -9.86 4.74 3.40
N ALA A 105 -10.07 5.89 4.05
CA ALA A 105 -10.44 7.13 3.37
C ALA A 105 -9.41 7.54 2.30
N VAL A 106 -8.12 7.43 2.62
CA VAL A 106 -7.03 7.69 1.66
C VAL A 106 -7.06 6.69 0.50
N VAL A 107 -7.20 5.39 0.79
CA VAL A 107 -7.21 4.36 -0.26
C VAL A 107 -8.44 4.50 -1.17
N ASP A 108 -9.59 4.81 -0.60
CA ASP A 108 -10.84 4.98 -1.35
C ASP A 108 -10.78 6.20 -2.28
N ALA A 109 -10.19 7.32 -1.83
CA ALA A 109 -9.94 8.48 -2.68
C ALA A 109 -9.02 8.13 -3.88
N VAL A 110 -7.95 7.38 -3.62
CA VAL A 110 -7.04 6.89 -4.68
C VAL A 110 -7.77 5.93 -5.62
N ARG A 111 -8.55 4.97 -5.11
CA ARG A 111 -9.31 4.00 -5.92
C ARG A 111 -10.31 4.70 -6.82
N CYS A 112 -11.06 5.67 -6.30
CA CYS A 112 -12.02 6.45 -7.08
C CYS A 112 -11.32 7.15 -8.25
N SER A 113 -10.24 7.88 -7.97
CA SER A 113 -9.47 8.61 -8.99
C SER A 113 -8.80 7.69 -10.01
N ALA A 114 -8.22 6.57 -9.55
CA ALA A 114 -7.55 5.60 -10.42
C ALA A 114 -8.52 4.84 -11.33
N ARG A 115 -9.74 4.52 -10.86
CA ARG A 115 -10.79 3.91 -11.70
C ARG A 115 -11.25 4.86 -12.79
N ALA A 116 -11.58 6.11 -12.44
CA ALA A 116 -11.98 7.12 -13.41
C ALA A 116 -10.88 7.34 -14.47
N ALA A 117 -9.61 7.42 -14.05
CA ALA A 117 -8.49 7.55 -14.96
C ALA A 117 -8.30 6.31 -15.86
N ALA A 118 -8.49 5.10 -15.34
CA ALA A 118 -8.41 3.86 -16.12
C ALA A 118 -9.53 3.75 -17.17
N GLU A 119 -10.75 4.17 -16.84
CA GLU A 119 -11.89 4.22 -17.75
C GLU A 119 -11.64 5.21 -18.89
N GLN A 120 -11.17 6.42 -18.56
CA GLN A 120 -10.78 7.43 -19.56
C GLN A 120 -9.65 6.92 -20.46
N ALA A 121 -8.62 6.31 -19.88
CA ALA A 121 -7.50 5.74 -20.63
C ALA A 121 -7.95 4.62 -21.56
N THR A 122 -8.89 3.77 -21.13
CA THR A 122 -9.46 2.71 -21.97
C THR A 122 -10.22 3.31 -23.15
N ALA A 123 -11.06 4.32 -22.92
CA ALA A 123 -11.79 5.01 -23.98
C ALA A 123 -10.86 5.72 -24.98
N ALA A 124 -9.71 6.21 -24.51
CA ALA A 124 -8.70 6.88 -25.32
C ALA A 124 -7.67 5.92 -25.98
N GLY A 125 -7.66 4.64 -25.62
CA GLY A 125 -6.63 3.68 -26.05
C GLY A 125 -5.25 3.90 -25.42
N ASP A 126 -5.16 4.60 -24.28
CA ASP A 126 -3.91 4.88 -23.55
C ASP A 126 -3.54 3.69 -22.63
N GLU A 127 -2.94 2.67 -23.24
CA GLU A 127 -2.55 1.44 -22.55
C GLU A 127 -1.56 1.67 -21.39
N PRO A 128 -0.51 2.52 -21.50
CA PRO A 128 0.38 2.81 -20.38
C PRO A 128 -0.35 3.35 -19.14
N VAL A 129 -1.26 4.31 -19.31
CA VAL A 129 -2.03 4.86 -18.19
C VAL A 129 -2.98 3.82 -17.61
N ARG A 130 -3.64 3.03 -18.45
CA ARG A 130 -4.53 1.94 -18.01
C ARG A 130 -3.77 0.94 -17.13
N ARG A 131 -2.59 0.50 -17.57
CA ARG A 131 -1.71 -0.41 -16.81
C ARG A 131 -1.23 0.19 -15.50
N ASP A 132 -0.83 1.47 -15.52
CA ASP A 132 -0.40 2.17 -14.31
C ASP A 132 -1.52 2.24 -13.27
N CYS A 133 -2.73 2.59 -13.70
CA CYS A 133 -3.91 2.62 -12.83
C CYS A 133 -4.25 1.22 -12.29
N ALA A 134 -4.10 0.17 -13.11
CA ALA A 134 -4.30 -1.20 -12.65
C ALA A 134 -3.26 -1.61 -11.60
N ALA A 135 -1.98 -1.25 -11.76
CA ALA A 135 -0.96 -1.49 -10.74
C ALA A 135 -1.29 -0.78 -9.41
N VAL A 136 -1.74 0.48 -9.49
CA VAL A 136 -2.20 1.28 -8.34
C VAL A 136 -3.38 0.62 -7.63
N LEU A 137 -4.39 0.19 -8.38
CA LEU A 137 -5.56 -0.50 -7.82
C LEU A 137 -5.17 -1.84 -7.17
N GLY A 138 -4.26 -2.61 -7.78
CA GLY A 138 -3.78 -3.87 -7.20
C GLY A 138 -3.01 -3.65 -5.89
N PHE A 139 -2.31 -2.52 -5.74
CA PHE A 139 -1.70 -2.15 -4.47
C PHE A 139 -2.76 -1.71 -3.44
N ALA A 140 -3.73 -0.89 -3.84
CA ALA A 140 -4.84 -0.47 -2.99
C ALA A 140 -5.61 -1.67 -2.40
N ASP A 141 -6.00 -2.61 -3.26
CA ASP A 141 -6.70 -3.84 -2.88
C ASP A 141 -5.86 -4.67 -1.88
N GLN A 142 -4.56 -4.82 -2.13
CA GLN A 142 -3.65 -5.52 -1.22
C GLN A 142 -3.57 -4.83 0.15
N GLN A 143 -3.49 -3.51 0.21
CA GLN A 143 -3.34 -2.79 1.48
C GLN A 143 -4.62 -2.82 2.30
N GLN A 144 -5.78 -2.53 1.70
CA GLN A 144 -7.06 -2.65 2.41
C GLN A 144 -7.33 -4.10 2.84
N GLY A 145 -6.92 -5.09 2.04
CA GLY A 145 -6.98 -6.48 2.46
C GLY A 145 -6.21 -6.75 3.75
N ARG A 146 -5.03 -6.13 3.93
CA ARG A 146 -4.24 -6.21 5.17
C ARG A 146 -4.93 -5.52 6.35
N VAL A 147 -5.56 -4.37 6.13
CA VAL A 147 -6.37 -3.69 7.17
C VAL A 147 -7.48 -4.62 7.66
N ARG A 148 -8.28 -5.17 6.73
CA ARG A 148 -9.36 -6.12 7.08
C ARG A 148 -8.83 -7.37 7.77
N TYR A 149 -7.66 -7.85 7.38
CA TYR A 149 -7.01 -8.99 8.02
C TYR A 149 -6.66 -8.67 9.49
N ASP A 150 -6.08 -7.49 9.75
CA ASP A 150 -5.72 -7.03 11.10
C ASP A 150 -6.95 -6.73 11.99
N GLU A 151 -8.10 -6.43 11.37
CA GLU A 151 -9.41 -6.29 12.04
C GLU A 151 -10.10 -7.65 12.29
N GLY A 152 -9.53 -8.78 11.85
CA GLY A 152 -10.14 -10.11 11.94
C GLY A 152 -11.27 -10.35 10.93
N ARG A 153 -11.49 -9.43 9.98
CA ARG A 153 -12.49 -9.50 8.92
C ARG A 153 -11.98 -10.33 7.75
N TYR A 154 -11.63 -11.59 8.04
CA TYR A 154 -10.93 -12.48 7.11
C TYR A 154 -11.65 -12.75 5.78
N PRO A 155 -12.99 -12.89 5.71
CA PRO A 155 -13.69 -13.05 4.43
C PRO A 155 -13.48 -11.84 3.49
N GLU A 156 -13.55 -10.64 4.05
CA GLU A 156 -13.39 -9.39 3.31
C GLU A 156 -11.94 -9.19 2.89
N ALA A 157 -10.99 -9.51 3.78
CA ALA A 157 -9.57 -9.55 3.46
C ALA A 157 -9.29 -10.49 2.28
N ALA A 158 -9.87 -11.70 2.28
CA ALA A 158 -9.71 -12.67 1.21
C ALA A 158 -10.28 -12.15 -0.12
N ALA A 159 -11.43 -11.48 -0.12
CA ALA A 159 -12.00 -10.88 -1.32
C ALA A 159 -11.07 -9.81 -1.92
N LEU A 160 -10.50 -8.95 -1.08
CA LEU A 160 -9.55 -7.91 -1.50
C LEU A 160 -8.23 -8.49 -2.01
N PHE A 161 -7.67 -9.51 -1.35
CA PHE A 161 -6.47 -10.19 -1.83
C PHE A 161 -6.69 -10.94 -3.15
N ALA A 162 -7.88 -11.51 -3.35
CA ALA A 162 -8.25 -12.14 -4.62
C ALA A 162 -8.35 -11.10 -5.75
N ALA A 163 -8.99 -9.95 -5.52
CA ALA A 163 -9.05 -8.86 -6.49
C ALA A 163 -7.66 -8.32 -6.85
N ALA A 164 -6.77 -8.16 -5.85
CA ALA A 164 -5.38 -7.78 -6.06
C ALA A 164 -4.62 -8.82 -6.91
N LEU A 165 -4.84 -10.11 -6.65
CA LEU A 165 -4.21 -11.22 -7.37
C LEU A 165 -4.64 -11.24 -8.84
N GLU A 166 -5.96 -11.25 -9.09
CA GLU A 166 -6.54 -11.28 -10.43
C GLU A 166 -5.98 -10.12 -11.27
N ARG A 167 -5.98 -8.91 -10.72
CA ARG A 167 -5.44 -7.74 -11.41
C ARG A 167 -3.95 -7.87 -11.74
N ARG A 168 -3.14 -8.37 -10.80
CA ARG A 168 -1.70 -8.58 -11.03
C ARG A 168 -1.43 -9.64 -12.09
N GLU A 169 -2.22 -10.71 -12.12
CA GLU A 169 -2.10 -11.76 -13.13
C GLU A 169 -2.53 -11.26 -14.52
N CYS A 170 -3.63 -10.53 -14.62
CA CYS A 170 -4.11 -9.95 -15.88
C CYS A 170 -3.09 -8.97 -16.50
N GLU A 171 -2.44 -8.13 -15.68
CA GLU A 171 -1.50 -7.11 -16.17
C GLU A 171 -0.05 -7.59 -16.25
N GLY A 172 0.23 -8.87 -15.95
CA GLY A 172 1.60 -9.41 -15.96
C GLY A 172 2.54 -8.74 -14.95
N ALA A 173 2.03 -8.45 -13.75
CA ALA A 173 2.82 -7.83 -12.69
C ALA A 173 4.02 -8.70 -12.24
N PRO A 174 5.06 -8.09 -11.63
CA PRO A 174 6.22 -8.81 -11.12
C PRO A 174 5.87 -10.02 -10.22
N ALA A 175 6.64 -11.10 -10.36
CA ALA A 175 6.36 -12.40 -9.73
C ALA A 175 6.29 -12.33 -8.19
N ASP A 176 7.09 -11.46 -7.57
CA ASP A 176 7.09 -11.19 -6.13
C ASP A 176 5.76 -10.58 -5.65
N GLN A 177 5.16 -9.69 -6.45
CA GLN A 177 3.85 -9.10 -6.15
C GLN A 177 2.72 -10.14 -6.26
N VAL A 178 2.77 -11.00 -7.28
CA VAL A 178 1.83 -12.11 -7.45
C VAL A 178 1.96 -13.09 -6.28
N ALA A 179 3.19 -13.48 -5.92
CA ALA A 179 3.47 -14.35 -4.78
C ALA A 179 2.96 -13.76 -3.47
N SER A 180 3.18 -12.46 -3.24
CA SER A 180 2.67 -11.74 -2.06
C SER A 180 1.12 -11.77 -1.98
N SER A 181 0.41 -11.55 -3.10
CA SER A 181 -1.06 -11.66 -3.12
C SER A 181 -1.52 -13.08 -2.77
N ARG A 182 -0.89 -14.10 -3.35
CA ARG A 182 -1.23 -15.51 -3.07
C ARG A 182 -1.00 -15.88 -1.61
N GLN A 183 0.13 -15.46 -1.03
CA GLN A 183 0.44 -15.67 0.38
C GLN A 183 -0.63 -15.04 1.28
N ALA A 184 -1.00 -13.78 1.03
CA ALA A 184 -1.99 -13.06 1.82
C ALA A 184 -3.40 -13.68 1.70
N LEU A 185 -3.81 -14.05 0.48
CA LEU A 185 -5.07 -14.74 0.24
C LEU A 185 -5.14 -16.09 0.98
N ALA A 186 -4.06 -16.88 0.92
CA ALA A 186 -3.98 -18.13 1.64
C ALA A 186 -4.05 -17.93 3.16
N ALA A 187 -3.37 -16.92 3.70
CA ALA A 187 -3.43 -16.59 5.13
C ALA A 187 -4.83 -16.19 5.57
N ALA A 188 -5.53 -15.34 4.82
CA ALA A 188 -6.91 -14.93 5.11
C ALA A 188 -7.87 -16.13 5.11
N ARG A 189 -7.76 -17.01 4.11
CA ARG A 189 -8.58 -18.24 4.03
C ARG A 189 -8.33 -19.19 5.20
N ARG A 190 -7.07 -19.38 5.61
CA ARG A 190 -6.74 -20.21 6.78
C ARG A 190 -7.37 -19.67 8.06
N ARG A 191 -7.22 -18.36 8.32
CA ARG A 191 -7.82 -17.73 9.51
C ARG A 191 -9.35 -17.78 9.49
N HIS A 192 -9.97 -17.56 8.33
CA HIS A 192 -11.42 -17.70 8.18
C HIS A 192 -11.91 -19.12 8.53
N ALA A 193 -11.16 -20.14 8.15
CA ALA A 193 -11.46 -21.55 8.47
C ALA A 193 -11.16 -21.93 9.95
N GLY A 194 -10.78 -20.98 10.80
CA GLY A 194 -10.48 -21.22 12.21
C GLY A 194 -9.13 -21.89 12.46
N VAL A 195 -8.24 -21.97 11.45
CA VAL A 195 -6.90 -22.54 11.61
C VAL A 195 -6.02 -21.55 12.38
N ALA A 196 -5.50 -21.98 13.53
CA ALA A 196 -4.61 -21.19 14.36
C ALA A 196 -3.31 -20.81 13.59
N PRO A 197 -2.69 -19.65 13.91
CA PRO A 197 -1.40 -19.26 13.34
C PRO A 197 -0.34 -20.34 13.57
N SER A 198 0.56 -20.51 12.61
CA SER A 198 1.64 -21.48 12.72
C SER A 198 2.63 -20.94 13.75
N ARG A 199 2.76 -21.60 14.91
CA ARG A 199 3.82 -21.25 15.87
C ARG A 199 5.17 -21.47 15.19
N VAL A 200 5.84 -20.37 14.82
CA VAL A 200 7.24 -20.35 14.39
C VAL A 200 8.11 -20.14 15.62
#